data_AF-A0A2N2BHF2-F1
#
_entry.id   AF-A0A2N2BHF2-F1
#
_cell.length_a   1.000
_cell.length_b   1.000
_cell.length_c   1.000
_cell.angle_alpha   90.00
_cell.angle_beta   90.00
_cell.angle_gamma   90.00
#
_symmetry.space_group_name_H-M   'P 1'
#
loop_
_entity.id
_entity.type
_entity.pdbx_description
1 polymer ?
#
loop_
_entity_poly.entity_id
_entity_poly.type
_entity_poly.pdbx_seq_one_letter_code
_entity_poly.pdbx_strand_id
1 'polypeptide(L)'
;MHIPYEHLTRAQKLFLYVETRQPILDEKAIFSDGTNFYRMPQEPTSKDVIKIRIRTAKNNVELVWLCSEEKKIAMSVEFSDELFDYYSADMPPIGKLVKYYFEIHAGNLKCYYNKRGVTREPDAYYHFMMVPNFKTPDWAKGAVMYQIFVDRFNNGDPSNDVVDNEYLYVGKLAKKVKKWTQYPNPDGIREFYGGDLQGVMDKLDYLKELGVDVVYMNPIFVSPSNHKYDTQDYDSVDPHFGTIVMDGGKVLDEIKPDNNNATKYITRTTEPANIEASNALFVKLVEKAHALGMKVILDGVFNHCGSFNKWMDREKFYAHARNYEAGAYTSNASPYVTFFHFHNRQSWPDNPHYDGWWGYDTLPKLNFEGSPKLYRYVLEVAKKWVSPPYNADGWRLDVAADLGYTKEFNHQFWRDFRHAVKGANPEALILAEHYGDPSDWIKNGDQWDTVMNYDAFMEPITWFLTGMEKHSDEFRGDLLGNHRAF
;
A
#
# COMPACT_ATOMS: atom_id res chain seq x y z
N MET A 1 -65.23 21.31 -20.83
CA MET A 1 -66.16 21.96 -19.88
C MET A 1 -65.44 21.98 -18.53
N HIS A 2 -64.91 23.12 -18.08
CA HIS A 2 -64.10 23.19 -16.87
C HIS A 2 -65.05 23.33 -15.66
N ILE A 3 -65.17 22.28 -14.85
CA ILE A 3 -66.00 22.31 -13.64
C ILE A 3 -65.19 23.04 -12.56
N PRO A 4 -65.69 24.14 -11.97
CA PRO A 4 -65.01 24.85 -10.89
C PRO A 4 -64.77 23.94 -9.68
N TYR A 5 -63.61 24.05 -9.03
CA TYR A 5 -63.19 23.19 -7.90
C TYR A 5 -64.25 23.10 -6.79
N GLU A 6 -64.98 24.18 -6.56
CA GLU A 6 -66.06 24.30 -5.58
C GLU A 6 -67.16 23.26 -5.78
N HIS A 7 -67.45 22.92 -7.05
CA HIS A 7 -68.48 21.98 -7.47
C HIS A 7 -68.00 20.53 -7.58
N LEU A 8 -66.73 20.23 -7.29
CA LEU A 8 -66.25 18.87 -7.20
C LEU A 8 -66.80 18.19 -5.94
N THR A 9 -67.23 16.93 -6.10
CA THR A 9 -67.60 16.07 -4.96
C THR A 9 -66.39 15.84 -4.05
N ARG A 10 -66.61 15.43 -2.79
CA ARG A 10 -65.51 15.15 -1.85
C ARG A 10 -64.55 14.08 -2.39
N ALA A 11 -65.06 13.07 -3.10
CA ALA A 11 -64.24 12.05 -3.76
C ALA A 11 -63.40 12.62 -4.89
N GLN A 12 -63.97 13.49 -5.74
CA GLN A 12 -63.22 14.16 -6.82
C GLN A 12 -62.21 15.18 -6.28
N LYS A 13 -62.52 15.91 -5.21
CA LYS A 13 -61.56 16.79 -4.52
C LYS A 13 -60.42 15.99 -3.93
N LEU A 14 -60.71 14.82 -3.33
CA LEU A 14 -59.69 13.90 -2.83
C LEU A 14 -58.85 13.31 -3.98
N PHE A 15 -59.48 12.94 -5.09
CA PHE A 15 -58.80 12.43 -6.28
C PHE A 15 -57.89 13.49 -6.90
N LEU A 16 -58.39 14.72 -7.07
CA LEU A 16 -57.62 15.86 -7.53
C LEU A 16 -56.49 16.20 -6.54
N TYR A 17 -56.75 16.13 -5.23
CA TYR A 17 -55.75 16.35 -4.18
C TYR A 17 -54.66 15.26 -4.17
N VAL A 18 -55.00 14.02 -4.49
CA VAL A 18 -54.06 12.90 -4.65
C VAL A 18 -53.29 12.99 -5.97
N GLU A 19 -53.95 13.41 -7.06
CA GLU A 19 -53.31 13.65 -8.37
C GLU A 19 -52.41 14.90 -8.38
N THR A 20 -52.72 15.91 -7.56
CA THR A 20 -51.98 17.19 -7.50
C THR A 20 -50.99 17.28 -6.36
N ARG A 21 -51.10 16.43 -5.32
CA ARG A 21 -50.03 16.29 -4.34
C ARG A 21 -48.96 15.38 -4.89
N GLN A 22 -47.87 15.98 -5.29
CA GLN A 22 -46.64 15.23 -5.46
C GLN A 22 -46.25 14.57 -4.14
N PRO A 23 -45.84 13.29 -4.18
CA PRO A 23 -45.34 12.63 -2.99
C PRO A 23 -44.15 13.42 -2.43
N ILE A 24 -44.09 13.51 -1.10
CA ILE A 24 -42.93 14.09 -0.41
C ILE A 24 -41.69 13.35 -0.90
N LEU A 25 -40.63 14.08 -1.23
CA LEU A 25 -39.36 13.49 -1.67
C LEU A 25 -38.90 12.47 -0.63
N ASP A 26 -38.73 11.21 -1.06
CA ASP A 26 -38.16 10.16 -0.23
C ASP A 26 -36.64 10.16 -0.41
N GLU A 27 -35.97 10.97 0.40
CA GLU A 27 -34.52 11.11 0.39
C GLU A 27 -33.78 9.77 0.60
N LYS A 28 -34.38 8.80 1.31
CA LYS A 28 -33.77 7.49 1.57
C LYS A 28 -33.79 6.58 0.35
N ALA A 29 -34.71 6.82 -0.58
CA ALA A 29 -34.79 6.08 -1.83
C ALA A 29 -33.76 6.56 -2.86
N ILE A 30 -33.23 7.78 -2.69
CA ILE A 30 -32.22 8.36 -3.59
C ILE A 30 -30.88 7.66 -3.36
N PHE A 31 -30.33 7.03 -4.39
CA PHE A 31 -29.05 6.35 -4.28
C PHE A 31 -28.28 6.27 -5.60
N SER A 32 -26.99 6.56 -5.52
CA SER A 32 -25.98 6.31 -6.55
C SER A 32 -24.63 6.13 -5.86
N ASP A 33 -23.75 5.33 -6.47
CA ASP A 33 -22.36 5.21 -6.04
C ASP A 33 -21.42 5.04 -7.25
N GLY A 34 -20.18 4.63 -6.99
CA GLY A 34 -19.17 4.39 -8.04
C GLY A 34 -19.10 2.94 -8.55
N THR A 35 -20.01 2.05 -8.14
CA THR A 35 -20.04 0.66 -8.58
C THR A 35 -20.48 0.54 -10.04
N ASN A 36 -20.16 -0.59 -10.67
CA ASN A 36 -20.49 -0.82 -12.09
C ASN A 36 -22.00 -0.72 -12.41
N PHE A 37 -22.89 -0.89 -11.42
CA PHE A 37 -24.32 -0.69 -11.63
C PHE A 37 -24.71 0.78 -11.77
N TYR A 38 -24.03 1.69 -11.07
CA TYR A 38 -24.33 3.13 -11.10
C TYR A 38 -23.38 3.93 -12.01
N ARG A 39 -22.22 3.37 -12.35
CA ARG A 39 -21.22 3.96 -13.23
C ARG A 39 -20.60 2.87 -14.10
N MET A 40 -20.92 2.87 -15.39
CA MET A 40 -20.48 1.85 -16.33
C MET A 40 -19.77 2.46 -17.55
N PRO A 41 -18.49 2.13 -17.80
CA PRO A 41 -17.63 1.27 -16.97
C PRO A 41 -17.21 1.95 -15.65
N GLN A 42 -16.96 1.15 -14.62
CA GLN A 42 -16.51 1.64 -13.30
C GLN A 42 -15.13 2.32 -13.35
N GLU A 43 -14.21 1.78 -14.14
CA GLU A 43 -12.86 2.32 -14.40
C GLU A 43 -12.74 2.70 -15.90
N PRO A 44 -13.25 3.88 -16.30
CA PRO A 44 -13.33 4.27 -17.70
C PRO A 44 -11.97 4.60 -18.30
N THR A 45 -11.79 4.29 -19.58
CA THR A 45 -10.70 4.82 -20.40
C THR A 45 -11.05 6.19 -20.97
N SER A 46 -10.08 6.90 -21.54
CA SER A 46 -10.32 8.19 -22.20
C SER A 46 -11.16 8.11 -23.49
N LYS A 47 -11.55 6.90 -23.91
CA LYS A 47 -12.35 6.64 -25.11
C LYS A 47 -13.77 6.18 -24.80
N ASP A 48 -14.05 5.81 -23.55
CA ASP A 48 -15.33 5.21 -23.16
C ASP A 48 -16.41 6.27 -23.00
N VAL A 49 -17.60 5.98 -23.49
CA VAL A 49 -18.82 6.66 -23.06
C VAL A 49 -19.23 6.05 -21.72
N ILE A 50 -19.51 6.89 -20.73
CA ILE A 50 -19.73 6.48 -19.35
C ILE A 50 -21.22 6.64 -19.02
N LYS A 51 -21.92 5.52 -18.86
CA LYS A 51 -23.30 5.54 -18.38
C LYS A 51 -23.30 5.77 -16.87
N ILE A 52 -23.94 6.86 -16.44
CA ILE A 52 -24.15 7.19 -15.03
C ILE A 52 -25.63 7.01 -14.71
N ARG A 53 -25.94 6.38 -13.57
CA ARG A 53 -27.29 6.08 -13.11
C ARG A 53 -27.51 6.59 -11.70
N ILE A 54 -28.76 6.91 -11.36
CA ILE A 54 -29.21 7.18 -9.99
C ILE A 54 -30.61 6.59 -9.80
N ARG A 55 -30.85 6.02 -8.62
CA ARG A 55 -32.13 5.47 -8.19
C ARG A 55 -32.90 6.51 -7.40
N THR A 56 -34.22 6.56 -7.55
CA THR A 56 -35.15 7.30 -6.67
C THR A 56 -36.38 6.44 -6.37
N ALA A 57 -37.23 6.84 -5.42
CA ALA A 57 -38.56 6.22 -5.28
C ALA A 57 -39.37 6.41 -6.58
N LYS A 58 -40.20 5.42 -6.90
CA LYS A 58 -41.02 5.42 -8.11
C LYS A 58 -41.99 6.58 -8.15
N ASN A 59 -42.07 7.29 -9.27
CA ASN A 59 -42.89 8.48 -9.49
C ASN A 59 -42.66 9.61 -8.46
N ASN A 60 -41.46 9.69 -7.87
CA ASN A 60 -41.19 10.65 -6.79
C ASN A 60 -40.41 11.90 -7.22
N VAL A 61 -39.72 11.86 -8.37
CA VAL A 61 -38.94 12.99 -8.90
C VAL A 61 -39.35 13.32 -10.32
N GLU A 62 -39.32 14.60 -10.68
CA GLU A 62 -39.68 15.08 -12.01
C GLU A 62 -38.48 15.14 -12.95
N LEU A 63 -37.38 15.68 -12.44
CA LEU A 63 -36.18 15.92 -13.22
C LEU A 63 -34.95 15.54 -12.41
N VAL A 64 -34.03 14.89 -13.09
CA VAL A 64 -32.70 14.57 -12.59
C VAL A 64 -31.69 15.06 -13.61
N TRP A 65 -30.69 15.80 -13.12
CA TRP A 65 -29.58 16.28 -13.93
C TRP A 65 -28.28 15.68 -13.42
N LEU A 66 -27.47 15.17 -14.34
CA LEU A 66 -26.08 14.85 -14.10
C LEU A 66 -25.25 16.12 -14.31
N CYS A 67 -24.62 16.60 -13.25
CA CYS A 67 -23.87 17.85 -13.23
C CYS A 67 -22.38 17.57 -13.08
N SER A 68 -21.56 18.19 -13.93
CA SER A 68 -20.11 18.29 -13.80
C SER A 68 -19.66 19.74 -14.01
N GLU A 69 -18.37 20.04 -13.85
CA GLU A 69 -17.84 21.40 -14.06
C GLU A 69 -18.10 21.94 -15.48
N GLU A 70 -18.16 21.05 -16.48
CA GLU A 70 -18.24 21.43 -17.89
C GLU A 70 -19.65 21.24 -18.50
N LYS A 71 -20.49 20.39 -17.90
CA LYS A 71 -21.75 19.95 -18.49
C LYS A 71 -22.85 19.75 -17.46
N LYS A 72 -24.08 19.99 -17.90
CA LYS A 72 -25.31 19.62 -17.19
C LYS A 72 -26.17 18.82 -18.16
N ILE A 73 -26.35 17.53 -17.88
CA ILE A 73 -26.99 16.56 -18.79
C ILE A 73 -28.33 16.12 -18.16
N ALA A 74 -29.43 16.25 -18.91
CA ALA A 74 -30.73 15.75 -18.46
C ALA A 74 -30.70 14.22 -18.43
N MET A 75 -31.13 13.62 -17.34
CA MET A 75 -31.25 12.17 -17.21
C MET A 75 -32.67 11.72 -17.56
N SER A 76 -32.79 10.52 -18.11
CA SER A 76 -34.09 9.90 -18.43
C SER A 76 -34.25 8.59 -17.66
N VAL A 77 -35.49 8.22 -17.34
CA VAL A 77 -35.77 6.90 -16.76
C VAL A 77 -35.32 5.83 -17.74
N GLU A 78 -34.36 4.99 -17.32
CA GLU A 78 -33.87 3.85 -18.07
C GLU A 78 -34.78 2.64 -17.86
N PHE A 79 -35.16 2.39 -16.61
CA PHE A 79 -36.14 1.38 -16.21
C PHE A 79 -36.68 1.69 -14.81
N SER A 80 -37.75 0.99 -14.44
CA SER A 80 -38.37 1.06 -13.12
C SER A 80 -38.68 -0.35 -12.63
N ASP A 81 -38.62 -0.55 -11.31
CA ASP A 81 -39.11 -1.77 -10.67
C ASP A 81 -40.41 -1.49 -9.88
N GLU A 82 -40.74 -2.34 -8.90
CA GLU A 82 -41.92 -2.15 -8.06
C GLU A 82 -41.83 -0.88 -7.18
N LEU A 83 -40.62 -0.52 -6.73
CA LEU A 83 -40.38 0.50 -5.70
C LEU A 83 -39.64 1.73 -6.24
N PHE A 84 -38.83 1.58 -7.30
CA PHE A 84 -37.85 2.57 -7.72
C PHE A 84 -37.91 2.91 -9.21
N ASP A 85 -37.52 4.14 -9.52
CA ASP A 85 -37.15 4.59 -10.86
C ASP A 85 -35.62 4.73 -10.94
N TYR A 86 -35.04 4.28 -12.05
CA TYR A 86 -33.61 4.37 -12.32
C TYR A 86 -33.37 5.32 -13.48
N TYR A 87 -32.86 6.50 -13.19
CA TYR A 87 -32.51 7.50 -14.19
C TYR A 87 -31.09 7.27 -14.68
N SER A 88 -30.84 7.41 -15.98
CA SER A 88 -29.50 7.34 -16.55
C SER A 88 -29.20 8.48 -17.53
N ALA A 89 -27.91 8.76 -17.70
CA ALA A 89 -27.39 9.59 -18.78
C ALA A 89 -26.00 9.09 -19.19
N ASP A 90 -25.70 9.24 -20.48
CA ASP A 90 -24.38 8.93 -21.03
C ASP A 90 -23.49 10.17 -20.97
N MET A 91 -22.45 10.11 -20.13
CA MET A 91 -21.39 11.09 -20.10
C MET A 91 -20.39 10.80 -21.22
N PRO A 92 -20.02 11.79 -22.05
CA PRO A 92 -19.06 11.57 -23.13
C PRO A 92 -17.66 11.25 -22.58
N PRO A 93 -16.75 10.72 -23.43
CA PRO A 93 -15.40 10.37 -23.01
C PRO A 93 -14.67 11.52 -22.32
N ILE A 94 -13.96 11.19 -21.25
CA ILE A 94 -13.27 12.16 -20.39
C ILE A 94 -11.76 12.08 -20.61
N GLY A 95 -11.12 13.22 -20.84
CA GLY A 95 -9.66 13.30 -21.07
C GLY A 95 -8.83 13.57 -19.81
N LYS A 96 -9.47 13.94 -18.71
CA LYS A 96 -8.87 14.30 -17.41
C LYS A 96 -9.82 13.91 -16.27
N LEU A 97 -9.39 14.09 -15.03
CA LEU A 97 -10.24 13.90 -13.86
C LEU A 97 -11.55 14.71 -14.01
N VAL A 98 -12.68 14.06 -13.76
CA VAL A 98 -14.00 14.69 -13.72
C VAL A 98 -14.63 14.49 -12.35
N LYS A 99 -15.17 15.60 -11.83
CA LYS A 99 -16.04 15.61 -10.64
C LYS A 99 -17.48 15.74 -11.08
N TYR A 100 -18.37 14.94 -10.50
CA TYR A 100 -19.80 15.01 -10.80
C TYR A 100 -20.69 14.83 -9.56
N TYR A 101 -21.91 15.30 -9.69
CA TYR A 101 -22.99 15.20 -8.71
C TYR A 101 -24.33 15.21 -9.44
N PHE A 102 -25.43 15.01 -8.70
CA PHE A 102 -26.77 15.05 -9.26
C PHE A 102 -27.53 16.26 -8.72
N GLU A 103 -28.35 16.88 -9.57
CA GLU A 103 -29.35 17.88 -9.16
C GLU A 103 -30.74 17.28 -9.42
N ILE A 104 -31.58 17.24 -8.37
CA ILE A 104 -32.85 16.53 -8.36
C ILE A 104 -33.98 17.52 -8.04
N HIS A 105 -35.05 17.47 -8.83
CA HIS A 105 -36.22 18.33 -8.68
C HIS A 105 -37.46 17.46 -8.40
N ALA A 106 -38.18 17.81 -7.34
CA ALA A 106 -39.47 17.22 -6.98
C ALA A 106 -40.41 18.36 -6.54
N GLY A 107 -41.24 18.84 -7.46
CA GLY A 107 -42.06 20.02 -7.26
C GLY A 107 -41.24 21.27 -7.06
N ASN A 108 -41.52 21.97 -5.97
CA ASN A 108 -40.76 23.16 -5.57
C ASN A 108 -39.46 22.81 -4.83
N LEU A 109 -39.19 21.53 -4.56
CA LEU A 109 -37.96 21.10 -3.90
C LEU A 109 -36.86 20.88 -4.93
N LYS A 110 -35.72 21.51 -4.65
CA LYS A 110 -34.47 21.29 -5.34
C LYS A 110 -33.45 20.77 -4.33
N CYS A 111 -32.84 19.63 -4.62
CA CYS A 111 -31.76 19.08 -3.80
C CYS A 111 -30.64 18.53 -4.70
N TYR A 112 -29.56 18.13 -4.05
CA TYR A 112 -28.36 17.61 -4.70
C TYR A 112 -27.98 16.27 -4.09
N TYR A 113 -27.32 15.42 -4.87
CA TYR A 113 -26.81 14.14 -4.38
C TYR A 113 -25.35 13.96 -4.77
N ASN A 114 -24.52 13.61 -3.79
CA ASN A 114 -23.09 13.35 -3.95
C ASN A 114 -22.64 12.22 -2.99
N LYS A 115 -21.33 12.05 -2.73
CA LYS A 115 -20.82 10.99 -1.83
C LYS A 115 -21.37 11.08 -0.39
N ARG A 116 -21.83 12.26 0.05
CA ARG A 116 -22.44 12.48 1.37
C ARG A 116 -23.91 12.06 1.42
N GLY A 117 -24.53 11.81 0.27
CA GLY A 117 -25.97 11.60 0.13
C GLY A 117 -26.69 12.88 -0.30
N VAL A 118 -27.94 13.04 0.15
CA VAL A 118 -28.79 14.19 -0.20
C VAL A 118 -28.36 15.45 0.55
N THR A 119 -28.17 16.56 -0.17
CA THR A 119 -27.83 17.88 0.37
C THR A 119 -28.73 18.98 -0.23
N ARG A 120 -28.85 20.10 0.48
CA ARG A 120 -29.63 21.27 0.01
C ARG A 120 -28.84 22.18 -0.94
N GLU A 121 -27.53 22.15 -0.84
CA GLU A 121 -26.61 22.92 -1.67
C GLU A 121 -25.54 21.99 -2.27
N PRO A 122 -24.97 22.33 -3.44
CA PRO A 122 -23.84 21.58 -3.98
C PRO A 122 -22.63 21.68 -3.06
N ASP A 123 -21.99 20.56 -2.78
CA ASP A 123 -20.76 20.50 -2.01
C ASP A 123 -19.66 19.82 -2.83
N ALA A 124 -18.77 20.66 -3.37
CA ALA A 124 -17.71 20.24 -4.29
C ALA A 124 -16.71 19.26 -3.67
N TYR A 125 -16.59 19.25 -2.34
CA TYR A 125 -15.71 18.34 -1.62
C TYR A 125 -16.20 16.88 -1.73
N TYR A 126 -17.52 16.67 -1.71
CA TYR A 126 -18.13 15.35 -1.75
C TYR A 126 -18.58 14.91 -3.15
N HIS A 127 -18.27 15.65 -4.21
CA HIS A 127 -18.55 15.18 -5.57
C HIS A 127 -17.90 13.82 -5.85
N PHE A 128 -18.59 12.98 -6.63
CA PHE A 128 -18.01 11.76 -7.15
C PHE A 128 -16.85 12.10 -8.07
N MET A 129 -15.84 11.23 -8.12
CA MET A 129 -14.64 11.44 -8.92
C MET A 129 -14.43 10.28 -9.88
N MET A 130 -14.00 10.61 -11.09
CA MET A 130 -13.60 9.65 -12.12
C MET A 130 -12.27 10.08 -12.71
N VAL A 131 -11.34 9.15 -12.83
CA VAL A 131 -10.01 9.38 -13.41
C VAL A 131 -9.89 8.45 -14.63
N PRO A 132 -9.77 8.99 -15.85
CA PRO A 132 -9.67 8.15 -17.04
C PRO A 132 -8.37 7.35 -17.02
N ASN A 133 -8.45 6.10 -17.48
CA ASN A 133 -7.34 5.15 -17.59
C ASN A 133 -6.71 4.72 -16.25
N PHE A 134 -7.24 5.19 -15.11
CA PHE A 134 -6.82 4.66 -13.82
C PHE A 134 -7.45 3.30 -13.61
N LYS A 135 -6.60 2.27 -13.53
CA LYS A 135 -6.98 0.90 -13.25
C LYS A 135 -6.17 0.35 -12.10
N THR A 136 -6.87 -0.39 -11.25
CA THR A 136 -6.26 -1.22 -10.21
C THR A 136 -6.43 -2.69 -10.58
N PRO A 137 -5.47 -3.58 -10.24
CA PRO A 137 -5.56 -5.00 -10.59
C PRO A 137 -6.87 -5.62 -10.11
N ASP A 138 -7.59 -6.32 -10.99
CA ASP A 138 -8.93 -6.83 -10.68
C ASP A 138 -8.89 -7.87 -9.56
N TRP A 139 -7.83 -8.69 -9.52
CA TRP A 139 -7.63 -9.69 -8.47
C TRP A 139 -7.53 -9.10 -7.06
N ALA A 140 -7.13 -7.82 -6.93
CA ALA A 140 -6.96 -7.17 -5.62
C ALA A 140 -8.30 -6.66 -5.04
N LYS A 141 -9.33 -6.47 -5.87
CA LYS A 141 -10.62 -5.91 -5.46
C LYS A 141 -11.40 -6.96 -4.66
N GLY A 142 -11.44 -6.79 -3.34
CA GLY A 142 -12.14 -7.70 -2.42
C GLY A 142 -11.30 -8.90 -1.96
N ALA A 143 -10.01 -8.94 -2.30
CA ALA A 143 -9.09 -9.99 -1.86
C ALA A 143 -8.84 -9.94 -0.35
N VAL A 144 -8.73 -11.11 0.27
CA VAL A 144 -8.34 -11.23 1.68
C VAL A 144 -6.82 -11.34 1.80
N MET A 145 -6.19 -10.30 2.36
CA MET A 145 -4.74 -10.25 2.58
C MET A 145 -4.36 -10.76 3.97
N TYR A 146 -3.28 -11.54 4.05
CA TYR A 146 -2.67 -12.00 5.29
C TYR A 146 -1.24 -11.47 5.39
N GLN A 147 -0.99 -10.60 6.36
CA GLN A 147 0.34 -10.06 6.61
C GLN A 147 1.19 -11.05 7.42
N ILE A 148 2.42 -11.32 6.94
CA ILE A 148 3.37 -12.22 7.57
C ILE A 148 4.63 -11.46 7.98
N PHE A 149 4.92 -11.48 9.27
CA PHE A 149 6.24 -11.17 9.81
C PHE A 149 7.05 -12.47 9.88
N VAL A 150 7.93 -12.67 8.89
CA VAL A 150 8.51 -13.98 8.55
C VAL A 150 9.22 -14.65 9.73
N ASP A 151 10.09 -13.94 10.46
CA ASP A 151 10.84 -14.47 11.62
C ASP A 151 9.94 -15.07 12.71
N ARG A 152 8.65 -14.70 12.76
CA ARG A 152 7.69 -15.11 13.81
C ARG A 152 6.58 -16.00 13.32
N PHE A 153 6.56 -16.35 12.03
CA PHE A 153 5.43 -17.08 11.47
C PHE A 153 5.56 -18.59 11.63
N ASN A 154 6.62 -19.17 11.07
CA ASN A 154 6.93 -20.59 11.20
C ASN A 154 8.41 -20.83 10.84
N ASN A 155 9.15 -21.55 11.68
CA ASN A 155 10.51 -22.03 11.36
C ASN A 155 10.38 -23.34 10.57
N GLY A 156 10.69 -23.29 9.27
CA GLY A 156 10.62 -24.42 8.34
C GLY A 156 11.98 -25.06 8.08
N ASP A 157 13.06 -24.29 8.21
CA ASP A 157 14.44 -24.76 8.04
C ASP A 157 15.37 -24.22 9.13
N PRO A 158 15.53 -24.95 10.26
CA PRO A 158 16.40 -24.51 11.35
C PRO A 158 17.89 -24.38 10.99
N SER A 159 18.32 -24.84 9.81
CA SER A 159 19.71 -24.75 9.36
C SER A 159 20.11 -23.33 8.94
N ASN A 160 19.14 -22.49 8.56
CA ASN A 160 19.37 -21.10 8.19
C ASN A 160 19.24 -20.12 9.37
N ASP A 161 18.84 -20.60 10.55
CA ASP A 161 18.65 -19.76 11.74
C ASP A 161 19.90 -18.92 12.06
N VAL A 162 19.66 -17.66 12.42
CA VAL A 162 20.68 -16.81 13.08
C VAL A 162 21.13 -17.50 14.36
N VAL A 163 22.44 -17.57 14.59
CA VAL A 163 23.02 -18.14 15.82
C VAL A 163 23.44 -17.07 16.82
N ASP A 164 23.61 -17.47 18.08
CA ASP A 164 24.11 -16.56 19.11
C ASP A 164 25.48 -15.97 18.70
N ASN A 165 25.63 -14.67 18.90
CA ASN A 165 26.85 -13.90 18.66
C ASN A 165 27.30 -13.83 17.19
N GLU A 166 26.41 -14.10 16.24
CA GLU A 166 26.78 -14.14 14.82
C GLU A 166 27.35 -12.81 14.28
N TYR A 167 26.79 -11.69 14.74
CA TYR A 167 27.22 -10.33 14.44
C TYR A 167 26.80 -9.37 15.58
N LEU A 168 27.39 -8.17 15.58
CA LEU A 168 27.06 -7.07 16.48
C LEU A 168 26.17 -6.07 15.76
N TYR A 169 25.03 -5.70 16.35
CA TYR A 169 24.13 -4.70 15.77
C TYR A 169 23.64 -3.74 16.85
N VAL A 170 23.72 -2.43 16.62
CA VAL A 170 23.32 -1.38 17.59
C VAL A 170 23.85 -1.66 19.00
N GLY A 171 25.15 -1.96 19.08
CA GLY A 171 25.87 -2.17 20.34
C GLY A 171 25.60 -3.48 21.09
N LYS A 172 24.81 -4.41 20.54
CA LYS A 172 24.53 -5.71 21.18
C LYS A 172 24.62 -6.86 20.17
N LEU A 173 24.97 -8.05 20.66
CA LEU A 173 25.12 -9.25 19.84
C LEU A 173 23.77 -9.80 19.38
N ALA A 174 23.74 -10.34 18.15
CA ALA A 174 22.62 -11.12 17.65
C ALA A 174 22.37 -12.34 18.53
N LYS A 175 21.09 -12.68 18.74
CA LYS A 175 20.69 -13.72 19.69
C LYS A 175 19.62 -14.63 19.11
N LYS A 176 19.86 -15.94 19.21
CA LYS A 176 18.89 -16.97 18.86
C LYS A 176 17.92 -17.18 20.01
N VAL A 177 16.63 -17.08 19.72
CA VAL A 177 15.58 -17.42 20.69
C VAL A 177 15.36 -18.92 20.68
N LYS A 178 15.64 -19.56 21.82
CA LYS A 178 15.60 -21.02 21.96
C LYS A 178 14.19 -21.58 22.14
N LYS A 179 13.25 -20.74 22.58
CA LYS A 179 11.85 -21.12 22.83
C LYS A 179 10.94 -20.28 21.95
N TRP A 180 10.34 -20.90 20.94
CA TRP A 180 9.43 -20.22 20.00
C TRP A 180 8.30 -19.45 20.69
N THR A 181 7.79 -19.96 21.82
CA THR A 181 6.70 -19.32 22.58
C THR A 181 7.17 -18.25 23.56
N GLN A 182 8.44 -17.87 23.53
CA GLN A 182 8.95 -16.76 24.35
C GLN A 182 8.30 -15.46 23.88
N TYR A 183 7.94 -14.58 24.82
CA TYR A 183 7.49 -13.24 24.44
C TYR A 183 8.67 -12.42 23.88
N PRO A 184 8.45 -11.62 22.82
CA PRO A 184 9.44 -10.70 22.33
C PRO A 184 9.87 -9.70 23.41
N ASN A 185 11.17 -9.45 23.51
CA ASN A 185 11.69 -8.38 24.34
C ASN A 185 11.41 -7.02 23.67
N PRO A 186 10.99 -5.97 24.40
CA PRO A 186 10.86 -4.61 23.85
C PRO A 186 12.14 -4.09 23.18
N ASP A 187 13.32 -4.47 23.66
CA ASP A 187 14.63 -4.18 23.02
C ASP A 187 15.16 -5.39 22.22
N GLY A 188 14.24 -6.17 21.66
CA GLY A 188 14.47 -7.46 21.01
C GLY A 188 14.75 -7.37 19.51
N ILE A 189 15.16 -6.22 18.96
CA ILE A 189 15.41 -6.05 17.50
C ILE A 189 16.50 -6.99 16.94
N ARG A 190 17.29 -7.61 17.83
CA ARG A 190 18.36 -8.59 17.54
C ARG A 190 18.02 -10.02 17.97
N GLU A 191 16.79 -10.24 18.42
CA GLU A 191 16.31 -11.57 18.79
C GLU A 191 15.62 -12.21 17.57
N PHE A 192 16.09 -13.40 17.22
CA PHE A 192 15.65 -14.17 16.05
C PHE A 192 15.02 -15.48 16.50
N TYR A 193 13.81 -15.74 16.01
CA TYR A 193 13.05 -16.94 16.33
C TYR A 193 13.25 -18.02 15.27
N GLY A 194 13.75 -17.63 14.09
CA GLY A 194 14.10 -18.55 13.01
C GLY A 194 12.95 -18.82 12.04
N GLY A 195 11.90 -18.00 12.04
CA GLY A 195 10.89 -18.09 11.00
C GLY A 195 11.46 -17.71 9.64
N ASP A 196 11.05 -18.43 8.59
CA ASP A 196 11.70 -18.38 7.28
C ASP A 196 10.71 -18.61 6.12
N LEU A 197 11.17 -18.49 4.87
CA LEU A 197 10.33 -18.66 3.68
C LEU A 197 9.89 -20.12 3.45
N GLN A 198 10.67 -21.11 3.90
CA GLN A 198 10.26 -22.51 3.85
C GLN A 198 9.05 -22.72 4.76
N GLY A 199 9.07 -22.13 5.96
CA GLY A 199 7.96 -22.16 6.90
C GLY A 199 6.71 -21.45 6.39
N VAL A 200 6.87 -20.34 5.66
CA VAL A 200 5.74 -19.73 4.93
C VAL A 200 5.20 -20.70 3.88
N MET A 201 6.07 -21.30 3.08
CA MET A 201 5.72 -22.26 2.02
C MET A 201 5.00 -23.51 2.56
N ASP A 202 5.38 -23.98 3.75
CA ASP A 202 4.78 -25.13 4.44
C ASP A 202 3.37 -24.84 4.96
N LYS A 203 3.02 -23.57 5.16
CA LYS A 203 1.71 -23.13 5.68
C LYS A 203 0.79 -22.52 4.63
N LEU A 204 1.18 -22.49 3.35
CA LEU A 204 0.32 -21.98 2.29
C LEU A 204 -1.03 -22.72 2.21
N ASP A 205 -1.04 -24.05 2.40
CA ASP A 205 -2.29 -24.83 2.40
C ASP A 205 -3.22 -24.42 3.55
N TYR A 206 -2.66 -24.15 4.73
CA TYR A 206 -3.40 -23.61 5.88
C TYR A 206 -3.99 -22.23 5.59
N LEU A 207 -3.19 -21.33 4.99
CA LEU A 207 -3.66 -19.99 4.62
C LEU A 207 -4.76 -20.08 3.56
N LYS A 208 -4.65 -21.01 2.61
CA LYS A 208 -5.68 -21.24 1.61
C LYS A 208 -6.98 -21.76 2.23
N GLU A 209 -6.89 -22.70 3.18
CA GLU A 209 -8.04 -23.21 3.93
C GLU A 209 -8.74 -22.10 4.72
N LEU A 210 -7.98 -21.16 5.28
CA LEU A 210 -8.51 -19.98 5.96
C LEU A 210 -9.26 -19.01 5.03
N GLY A 211 -9.07 -19.13 3.70
CA GLY A 211 -9.66 -18.24 2.70
C GLY A 211 -8.79 -17.04 2.34
N VAL A 212 -7.48 -17.13 2.57
CA VAL A 212 -6.52 -16.08 2.17
C VAL A 212 -6.28 -16.11 0.67
N ASP A 213 -6.33 -14.94 0.04
CA ASP A 213 -6.03 -14.75 -1.39
C ASP A 213 -4.63 -14.18 -1.61
N VAL A 214 -4.10 -13.42 -0.65
CA VAL A 214 -2.84 -12.69 -0.80
C VAL A 214 -1.98 -12.85 0.45
N VAL A 215 -0.73 -13.24 0.28
CA VAL A 215 0.31 -13.16 1.30
C VAL A 215 1.08 -11.87 1.11
N TYR A 216 1.07 -11.00 2.12
CA TYR A 216 1.91 -9.81 2.18
C TYR A 216 3.00 -10.06 3.22
N MET A 217 4.27 -10.01 2.81
CA MET A 217 5.40 -10.18 3.74
C MET A 217 6.02 -8.82 4.06
N ASN A 218 6.34 -8.61 5.35
CA ASN A 218 7.30 -7.59 5.77
C ASN A 218 8.67 -7.82 5.10
N PRO A 219 9.64 -6.89 5.21
CA PRO A 219 10.87 -6.96 4.42
C PRO A 219 11.61 -8.30 4.56
N ILE A 220 11.97 -8.89 3.42
CA ILE A 220 12.65 -10.20 3.34
C ILE A 220 14.08 -10.11 2.81
N PHE A 221 14.53 -8.91 2.45
CA PHE A 221 15.84 -8.67 1.87
C PHE A 221 16.92 -8.69 2.94
N VAL A 222 18.17 -8.96 2.55
CA VAL A 222 19.31 -9.09 3.49
C VAL A 222 19.33 -7.90 4.43
N SER A 223 19.34 -8.15 5.74
CA SER A 223 19.39 -7.11 6.77
C SER A 223 19.73 -7.69 8.15
N PRO A 224 20.47 -6.95 8.99
CA PRO A 224 20.91 -7.43 10.31
C PRO A 224 19.82 -7.38 11.39
N SER A 225 18.71 -6.66 11.21
CA SER A 225 17.63 -6.68 12.20
C SER A 225 16.66 -7.83 11.96
N ASN A 226 15.80 -8.10 12.94
CA ASN A 226 14.70 -9.06 12.77
C ASN A 226 13.53 -8.52 11.93
N HIS A 227 13.40 -7.19 11.80
CA HIS A 227 12.34 -6.55 11.02
C HIS A 227 12.76 -6.20 9.58
N LYS A 228 14.07 -6.12 9.33
CA LYS A 228 14.72 -5.97 8.02
C LYS A 228 14.47 -4.68 7.23
N TYR A 229 13.92 -3.65 7.88
CA TYR A 229 13.73 -2.32 7.27
C TYR A 229 15.05 -1.58 7.02
N ASP A 230 16.08 -1.86 7.80
CA ASP A 230 17.45 -1.42 7.59
C ASP A 230 18.15 -2.30 6.55
N THR A 231 17.68 -2.20 5.30
CA THR A 231 18.08 -3.11 4.22
C THR A 231 19.59 -3.04 3.95
N GLN A 232 20.25 -4.19 3.96
CA GLN A 232 21.65 -4.37 3.63
C GLN A 232 21.86 -4.67 2.13
N ASP A 233 20.98 -5.48 1.52
CA ASP A 233 21.02 -5.77 0.08
C ASP A 233 19.62 -5.98 -0.51
N TYR A 234 19.15 -5.02 -1.32
CA TYR A 234 17.85 -5.07 -1.99
C TYR A 234 17.74 -6.12 -3.11
N ASP A 235 18.86 -6.66 -3.57
CA ASP A 235 18.89 -7.59 -4.70
C ASP A 235 18.61 -9.04 -4.31
N SER A 236 18.56 -9.31 -3.02
CA SER A 236 18.71 -10.66 -2.51
C SER A 236 17.80 -10.90 -1.31
N VAL A 237 17.12 -12.04 -1.31
CA VAL A 237 16.48 -12.55 -0.09
C VAL A 237 17.54 -12.80 0.97
N ASP A 238 17.25 -12.44 2.21
CA ASP A 238 18.11 -12.72 3.35
C ASP A 238 18.34 -14.23 3.49
N PRO A 239 19.60 -14.71 3.49
CA PRO A 239 19.88 -16.14 3.62
C PRO A 239 19.35 -16.78 4.90
N HIS A 240 19.10 -16.01 5.97
CA HIS A 240 18.45 -16.51 7.19
C HIS A 240 16.94 -16.69 7.04
N PHE A 241 16.32 -16.11 6.02
CA PHE A 241 14.95 -16.45 5.58
C PHE A 241 14.95 -17.42 4.38
N GLY A 242 16.08 -17.52 3.70
CA GLY A 242 16.28 -18.27 2.47
C GLY A 242 16.98 -19.61 2.67
N THR A 243 18.07 -19.80 1.94
CA THR A 243 18.86 -21.04 1.95
C THR A 243 20.34 -20.72 2.10
N ILE A 244 20.99 -21.37 3.07
CA ILE A 244 22.43 -21.28 3.29
C ILE A 244 23.09 -22.58 2.79
N VAL A 245 23.81 -22.48 1.67
CA VAL A 245 24.55 -23.60 1.06
C VAL A 245 26.00 -23.62 1.54
N MET A 246 26.57 -22.43 1.73
CA MET A 246 27.91 -22.20 2.26
C MET A 246 27.79 -21.65 3.67
N ASP A 247 27.90 -22.54 4.67
CA ASP A 247 27.89 -22.17 6.09
C ASP A 247 29.28 -22.34 6.70
N GLY A 248 30.02 -21.24 6.79
CA GLY A 248 31.40 -21.19 7.27
C GLY A 248 31.61 -20.11 8.34
N GLY A 249 32.87 -19.83 8.64
CA GLY A 249 33.26 -18.74 9.54
C GLY A 249 32.99 -19.00 11.03
N LYS A 250 33.34 -18.01 11.84
CA LYS A 250 33.20 -17.99 13.30
C LYS A 250 32.22 -16.89 13.72
N VAL A 251 31.53 -17.13 14.83
CA VAL A 251 30.76 -16.12 15.58
C VAL A 251 31.72 -15.17 16.30
N LEU A 252 31.21 -14.04 16.75
CA LEU A 252 31.95 -13.04 17.50
C LEU A 252 32.29 -13.50 18.93
N ASP A 253 33.37 -12.91 19.46
CA ASP A 253 33.74 -13.02 20.87
C ASP A 253 32.78 -12.18 21.74
N GLU A 254 32.32 -12.74 22.86
CA GLU A 254 31.37 -12.08 23.76
C GLU A 254 31.96 -10.90 24.53
N ILE A 255 33.28 -10.91 24.78
CA ILE A 255 33.96 -9.93 25.63
C ILE A 255 34.33 -8.69 24.82
N LYS A 256 34.78 -8.87 23.57
CA LYS A 256 35.17 -7.78 22.67
C LYS A 256 34.67 -8.04 21.25
N PRO A 257 33.35 -7.90 21.00
CA PRO A 257 32.79 -8.12 19.68
C PRO A 257 33.23 -7.03 18.70
N ASP A 258 33.59 -7.44 17.49
CA ASP A 258 33.96 -6.56 16.37
C ASP A 258 33.48 -7.19 15.07
N ASN A 259 32.63 -6.47 14.33
CA ASN A 259 32.02 -6.93 13.08
C ASN A 259 33.04 -7.28 11.99
N ASN A 260 34.26 -6.73 12.01
CA ASN A 260 35.33 -7.17 11.11
C ASN A 260 35.67 -8.66 11.27
N ASN A 261 35.33 -9.26 12.42
CA ASN A 261 35.55 -10.67 12.73
C ASN A 261 34.28 -11.53 12.58
N ALA A 262 33.14 -10.97 12.16
CA ALA A 262 31.86 -11.67 11.99
C ALA A 262 31.85 -12.54 10.72
N THR A 263 32.89 -13.35 10.55
CA THR A 263 33.14 -14.15 9.35
C THR A 263 31.99 -15.10 9.02
N LYS A 264 31.25 -15.60 10.02
CA LYS A 264 30.04 -16.38 9.78
C LYS A 264 28.95 -15.55 9.09
N TYR A 265 28.60 -14.39 9.65
CA TYR A 265 27.60 -13.49 9.06
C TYR A 265 27.99 -13.07 7.65
N ILE A 266 29.26 -12.69 7.44
CA ILE A 266 29.80 -12.31 6.12
C ILE A 266 29.62 -13.45 5.13
N THR A 267 30.07 -14.67 5.47
CA THR A 267 29.91 -15.84 4.58
C THR A 267 28.44 -16.09 4.26
N ARG A 268 27.56 -16.06 5.27
CA ARG A 268 26.14 -16.33 5.08
C ARG A 268 25.47 -15.30 4.17
N THR A 269 25.74 -14.00 4.38
CA THR A 269 25.03 -12.89 3.72
C THR A 269 25.68 -12.32 2.46
N THR A 270 26.90 -12.75 2.11
CA THR A 270 27.62 -12.22 0.93
C THR A 270 28.10 -13.27 -0.07
N GLU A 271 28.11 -14.56 0.28
CA GLU A 271 28.51 -15.60 -0.67
C GLU A 271 27.47 -15.76 -1.80
N PRO A 272 27.88 -15.67 -3.09
CA PRO A 272 26.96 -15.75 -4.22
C PRO A 272 26.08 -17.01 -4.21
N ALA A 273 26.62 -18.16 -3.78
CA ALA A 273 25.87 -19.41 -3.70
C ALA A 273 24.68 -19.33 -2.73
N ASN A 274 24.82 -18.61 -1.62
CA ASN A 274 23.73 -18.41 -0.65
C ASN A 274 22.67 -17.45 -1.19
N ILE A 275 23.11 -16.37 -1.85
CA ILE A 275 22.24 -15.39 -2.49
C ILE A 275 21.39 -16.03 -3.60
N GLU A 276 22.03 -16.79 -4.50
CA GLU A 276 21.35 -17.48 -5.59
C GLU A 276 20.36 -18.52 -5.08
N ALA A 277 20.74 -19.33 -4.07
CA ALA A 277 19.87 -20.34 -3.49
C ALA A 277 18.66 -19.71 -2.77
N SER A 278 18.86 -18.62 -2.03
CA SER A 278 17.78 -17.90 -1.33
C SER A 278 16.80 -17.26 -2.30
N ASN A 279 17.29 -16.65 -3.37
CA ASN A 279 16.45 -16.11 -4.44
C ASN A 279 15.66 -17.23 -5.16
N ALA A 280 16.28 -18.39 -5.38
CA ALA A 280 15.60 -19.54 -5.96
C ALA A 280 14.51 -20.13 -5.04
N LEU A 281 14.70 -20.10 -3.71
CA LEU A 281 13.67 -20.49 -2.76
C LEU A 281 12.45 -19.57 -2.85
N PHE A 282 12.67 -18.26 -2.96
CA PHE A 282 11.57 -17.31 -3.13
C PHE A 282 10.78 -17.55 -4.41
N VAL A 283 11.45 -17.85 -5.53
CA VAL A 283 10.77 -18.23 -6.79
C VAL A 283 9.85 -19.43 -6.54
N LYS A 284 10.32 -20.48 -5.86
CA LYS A 284 9.51 -21.66 -5.54
C LYS A 284 8.32 -21.33 -4.64
N LEU A 285 8.49 -20.44 -3.66
CA LEU A 285 7.42 -19.97 -2.79
C LEU A 285 6.31 -19.30 -3.62
N VAL A 286 6.68 -18.38 -4.52
CA VAL A 286 5.74 -17.67 -5.40
C VAL A 286 5.03 -18.66 -6.33
N GLU A 287 5.77 -19.58 -6.96
CA GLU A 287 5.19 -20.63 -7.81
C GLU A 287 4.16 -21.49 -7.06
N LYS A 288 4.46 -21.89 -5.81
CA LYS A 288 3.55 -22.67 -4.98
C LYS A 288 2.31 -21.85 -4.58
N ALA A 289 2.49 -20.59 -4.21
CA ALA A 289 1.37 -19.68 -3.90
C ALA A 289 0.46 -19.49 -5.11
N HIS A 290 1.04 -19.25 -6.29
CA HIS A 290 0.29 -19.11 -7.55
C HIS A 290 -0.45 -20.38 -7.94
N ALA A 291 0.14 -21.56 -7.71
CA ALA A 291 -0.53 -22.85 -7.94
C ALA A 291 -1.78 -23.04 -7.07
N LEU A 292 -1.85 -22.39 -5.90
CA LEU A 292 -3.01 -22.33 -5.01
C LEU A 292 -3.98 -21.17 -5.33
N GLY A 293 -3.71 -20.42 -6.40
CA GLY A 293 -4.46 -19.23 -6.79
C GLY A 293 -4.25 -18.06 -5.83
N MET A 294 -3.18 -18.05 -5.04
CA MET A 294 -2.82 -16.97 -4.13
C MET A 294 -1.84 -16.00 -4.80
N LYS A 295 -1.71 -14.81 -4.21
CA LYS A 295 -0.83 -13.72 -4.66
C LYS A 295 0.22 -13.39 -3.60
N VAL A 296 1.38 -12.88 -4.01
CA VAL A 296 2.49 -12.55 -3.11
C VAL A 296 2.89 -11.08 -3.27
N ILE A 297 2.82 -10.32 -2.18
CA ILE A 297 3.25 -8.91 -2.11
C ILE A 297 4.48 -8.80 -1.23
N LEU A 298 5.47 -8.03 -1.70
CA LEU A 298 6.71 -7.72 -0.99
C LEU A 298 6.67 -6.34 -0.34
N ASP A 299 7.46 -6.12 0.70
CA ASP A 299 7.69 -4.81 1.30
C ASP A 299 8.92 -4.12 0.68
N GLY A 300 8.74 -2.93 0.15
CA GLY A 300 9.74 -2.13 -0.56
C GLY A 300 10.20 -0.93 0.27
N VAL A 301 11.39 -1.04 0.86
CA VAL A 301 11.96 -0.01 1.75
C VAL A 301 12.93 0.90 1.01
N PHE A 302 12.39 1.83 0.23
CA PHE A 302 13.18 2.63 -0.71
C PHE A 302 13.60 4.02 -0.21
N ASN A 303 13.09 4.48 0.94
CA ASN A 303 13.41 5.81 1.46
C ASN A 303 14.82 5.91 2.08
N HIS A 304 15.24 4.84 2.76
CA HIS A 304 16.52 4.74 3.46
C HIS A 304 17.06 3.32 3.34
N CYS A 305 18.34 3.12 3.64
CA CYS A 305 18.92 1.79 3.81
C CYS A 305 19.49 1.62 5.22
N GLY A 306 20.00 0.43 5.55
CA GLY A 306 20.76 0.22 6.79
C GLY A 306 22.22 0.67 6.67
N SER A 307 22.88 0.93 7.79
CA SER A 307 24.33 1.20 7.81
C SER A 307 25.18 0.03 7.31
N PHE A 308 24.63 -1.18 7.37
CA PHE A 308 25.22 -2.42 6.87
C PHE A 308 25.14 -2.52 5.34
N ASN A 309 24.39 -1.64 4.67
CA ASN A 309 24.13 -1.74 3.24
C ASN A 309 25.40 -1.75 2.41
N LYS A 310 25.46 -2.60 1.37
CA LYS A 310 26.63 -2.70 0.48
C LYS A 310 27.09 -1.37 -0.13
N TRP A 311 26.18 -0.42 -0.28
CA TRP A 311 26.50 0.93 -0.76
C TRP A 311 27.19 1.78 0.31
N MET A 312 26.80 1.65 1.59
CA MET A 312 27.40 2.37 2.71
C MET A 312 28.61 1.63 3.27
N ASP A 313 28.43 0.36 3.61
CA ASP A 313 29.41 -0.59 4.18
C ASP A 313 30.11 -0.04 5.44
N ARG A 314 29.33 0.51 6.37
CA ARG A 314 29.87 1.08 7.62
C ARG A 314 30.63 0.04 8.45
N GLU A 315 30.10 -1.18 8.47
CA GLU A 315 30.65 -2.32 9.22
C GLU A 315 31.72 -3.10 8.43
N LYS A 316 32.00 -2.71 7.18
CA LYS A 316 33.07 -3.27 6.34
C LYS A 316 32.91 -4.76 6.00
N PHE A 317 31.69 -5.29 6.01
CA PHE A 317 31.44 -6.68 5.60
C PHE A 317 31.78 -6.92 4.14
N TYR A 318 31.49 -5.94 3.28
CA TYR A 318 31.70 -6.07 1.84
C TYR A 318 33.15 -5.78 1.43
N ALA A 319 33.88 -4.97 2.21
CA ALA A 319 35.31 -4.76 2.03
C ALA A 319 36.12 -6.08 2.10
N HIS A 320 35.61 -7.10 2.80
CA HIS A 320 36.22 -8.43 2.91
C HIS A 320 35.61 -9.47 1.97
N ALA A 321 34.44 -9.18 1.39
CA ALA A 321 33.74 -10.07 0.46
C ALA A 321 34.33 -9.97 -0.96
N ARG A 322 34.33 -11.09 -1.68
CA ARG A 322 34.75 -11.10 -3.09
C ARG A 322 33.64 -10.51 -3.96
N ASN A 323 34.00 -9.80 -5.02
CA ASN A 323 33.08 -9.26 -6.04
C ASN A 323 32.22 -8.06 -5.64
N TYR A 324 32.53 -7.40 -4.53
CA TYR A 324 31.87 -6.15 -4.14
C TYR A 324 32.81 -4.95 -4.30
N GLU A 325 32.25 -3.85 -4.79
CA GLU A 325 32.93 -2.55 -4.81
C GLU A 325 32.97 -1.97 -3.39
N ALA A 326 33.97 -1.13 -3.10
CA ALA A 326 34.09 -0.51 -1.78
C ALA A 326 32.87 0.38 -1.47
N GLY A 327 32.33 0.28 -0.25
CA GLY A 327 31.23 1.13 0.20
C GLY A 327 31.63 2.58 0.46
N ALA A 328 30.64 3.48 0.42
CA ALA A 328 30.80 4.91 0.53
C ALA A 328 31.37 5.39 1.88
N TYR A 329 31.19 4.62 2.96
CA TYR A 329 31.76 4.93 4.27
C TYR A 329 33.30 4.85 4.25
N THR A 330 33.83 3.85 3.56
CA THR A 330 35.26 3.52 3.59
C THR A 330 36.10 4.37 2.63
N SER A 331 35.51 4.84 1.51
CA SER A 331 36.26 5.52 0.46
C SER A 331 35.45 6.58 -0.28
N ASN A 332 36.02 7.79 -0.42
CA ASN A 332 35.49 8.86 -1.27
C ASN A 332 35.59 8.54 -2.77
N ALA A 333 36.32 7.48 -3.16
CA ALA A 333 36.37 6.99 -4.54
C ALA A 333 35.30 5.91 -4.82
N SER A 334 34.50 5.53 -3.81
CA SER A 334 33.46 4.52 -3.95
C SER A 334 32.46 4.91 -5.05
N PRO A 335 32.01 3.95 -5.88
CA PRO A 335 30.99 4.20 -6.90
C PRO A 335 29.60 4.49 -6.31
N TYR A 336 29.46 4.47 -4.98
CA TYR A 336 28.25 4.71 -4.22
C TYR A 336 28.26 6.01 -3.43
N VAL A 337 29.34 6.81 -3.46
CA VAL A 337 29.42 8.07 -2.66
C VAL A 337 28.24 9.00 -2.93
N THR A 338 27.76 9.09 -4.19
CA THR A 338 26.62 9.97 -4.52
C THR A 338 25.29 9.45 -4.00
N PHE A 339 25.19 8.17 -3.59
CA PHE A 339 23.95 7.58 -3.08
C PHE A 339 23.57 8.17 -1.72
N PHE A 340 24.50 8.85 -1.05
CA PHE A 340 24.31 9.51 0.23
C PHE A 340 24.74 10.97 0.15
N HIS A 341 24.38 11.75 1.16
CA HIS A 341 24.81 13.12 1.29
C HIS A 341 25.80 13.25 2.46
N PHE A 342 27.10 13.36 2.16
CA PHE A 342 28.16 13.53 3.16
C PHE A 342 28.53 15.00 3.34
N HIS A 343 28.68 15.45 4.59
CA HIS A 343 28.94 16.85 4.93
C HIS A 343 30.43 17.21 5.01
N ASN A 344 31.31 16.25 5.27
CA ASN A 344 32.74 16.50 5.40
C ASN A 344 33.58 15.52 4.57
N ARG A 345 34.15 16.00 3.46
CA ARG A 345 34.95 15.14 2.57
C ARG A 345 36.36 14.82 3.07
N GLN A 346 36.82 15.46 4.14
CA GLN A 346 38.16 15.20 4.69
C GLN A 346 38.15 14.07 5.72
N SER A 347 36.96 13.59 6.11
CA SER A 347 36.78 12.54 7.11
C SER A 347 36.89 11.12 6.56
N TRP A 348 37.31 10.93 5.30
CA TRP A 348 37.62 9.59 4.77
C TRP A 348 39.06 9.18 5.06
N PRO A 349 39.32 7.88 5.30
CA PRO A 349 38.35 6.77 5.37
C PRO A 349 37.48 6.80 6.65
N ASP A 350 36.38 6.05 6.66
CA ASP A 350 35.46 5.87 7.79
C ASP A 350 34.64 7.12 8.16
N ASN A 351 33.98 7.73 7.17
CA ASN A 351 33.31 9.02 7.31
C ASN A 351 31.91 8.92 7.98
N PRO A 352 31.71 9.40 9.23
CA PRO A 352 30.43 9.31 9.92
C PRO A 352 29.48 10.50 9.62
N HIS A 353 29.90 11.47 8.81
CA HIS A 353 29.16 12.73 8.65
C HIS A 353 28.26 12.70 7.40
N TYR A 354 27.09 12.09 7.51
CA TYR A 354 26.08 12.00 6.45
C TYR A 354 24.65 12.14 6.96
N ASP A 355 23.70 12.39 6.05
CA ASP A 355 22.27 12.43 6.35
C ASP A 355 21.74 11.06 6.83
N GLY A 356 21.15 11.02 8.02
CA GLY A 356 20.41 9.87 8.54
C GLY A 356 18.90 10.12 8.53
N TRP A 357 18.10 9.08 8.39
CA TRP A 357 16.65 9.18 8.56
C TRP A 357 16.35 9.61 10.01
N TRP A 358 15.72 10.78 10.17
CA TRP A 358 15.52 11.44 11.47
C TRP A 358 16.82 11.65 12.29
N GLY A 359 17.97 11.68 11.63
CA GLY A 359 19.28 11.83 12.27
C GLY A 359 19.87 10.53 12.84
N TYR A 360 19.23 9.37 12.64
CA TYR A 360 19.81 8.09 13.02
C TYR A 360 20.91 7.67 12.06
N ASP A 361 22.13 7.50 12.58
CA ASP A 361 23.32 7.09 11.84
C ASP A 361 23.29 5.61 11.41
N THR A 362 22.38 4.81 11.97
CA THR A 362 22.13 3.42 11.57
C THR A 362 21.24 3.33 10.32
N LEU A 363 20.57 4.41 9.93
CA LEU A 363 19.64 4.48 8.81
C LEU A 363 20.04 5.61 7.83
N PRO A 364 21.13 5.45 7.05
CA PRO A 364 21.53 6.45 6.06
C PRO A 364 20.38 6.80 5.09
N LYS A 365 20.11 8.09 4.91
CA LYS A 365 19.10 8.57 3.96
C LYS A 365 19.64 8.51 2.54
N LEU A 366 18.83 7.97 1.63
CA LEU A 366 19.20 7.83 0.22
C LEU A 366 19.02 9.16 -0.54
N ASN A 367 20.05 9.56 -1.28
CA ASN A 367 20.12 10.83 -2.01
C ASN A 367 19.68 10.67 -3.48
N PHE A 368 18.37 10.57 -3.68
CA PHE A 368 17.79 10.38 -5.01
C PHE A 368 18.00 11.58 -5.93
N GLU A 369 17.80 12.82 -5.46
CA GLU A 369 18.02 14.03 -6.27
C GLU A 369 19.47 14.18 -6.73
N GLY A 370 20.44 13.77 -5.89
CA GLY A 370 21.86 13.89 -6.18
C GLY A 370 22.48 12.71 -6.95
N SER A 371 21.72 11.63 -7.19
CA SER A 371 22.26 10.40 -7.79
C SER A 371 21.29 9.75 -8.79
N PRO A 372 21.42 10.10 -10.09
CA PRO A 372 20.70 9.42 -11.16
C PRO A 372 20.98 7.90 -11.21
N LYS A 373 22.15 7.48 -10.74
CA LYS A 373 22.52 6.07 -10.66
C LYS A 373 21.70 5.33 -9.59
N LEU A 374 21.56 5.91 -8.39
CA LEU A 374 20.69 5.37 -7.33
C LEU A 374 19.23 5.32 -7.81
N TYR A 375 18.75 6.42 -8.40
CA TYR A 375 17.41 6.52 -8.94
C TYR A 375 17.09 5.35 -9.88
N ARG A 376 17.93 5.12 -10.88
CA ARG A 376 17.76 4.00 -11.83
C ARG A 376 17.90 2.65 -11.14
N TYR A 377 18.84 2.52 -10.20
CA TYR A 377 19.05 1.27 -9.48
C TYR A 377 17.78 0.81 -8.76
N VAL A 378 17.15 1.70 -7.99
CA VAL A 378 15.94 1.37 -7.23
C VAL A 378 14.77 1.03 -8.15
N LEU A 379 14.63 1.74 -9.28
CA LEU A 379 13.61 1.38 -10.29
C LEU A 379 13.85 -0.02 -10.89
N GLU A 380 15.11 -0.40 -11.15
CA GLU A 380 15.43 -1.75 -11.62
C GLU A 380 15.19 -2.82 -10.55
N VAL A 381 15.45 -2.53 -9.27
CA VAL A 381 15.07 -3.43 -8.15
C VAL A 381 13.56 -3.62 -8.13
N ALA A 382 12.79 -2.52 -8.17
CA ALA A 382 11.33 -2.57 -8.14
C ALA A 382 10.77 -3.41 -9.30
N LYS A 383 11.37 -3.25 -10.49
CA LYS A 383 11.04 -3.99 -11.70
C LYS A 383 11.44 -5.47 -11.62
N LYS A 384 12.63 -5.76 -11.11
CA LYS A 384 13.20 -7.12 -11.03
C LYS A 384 12.28 -8.08 -10.29
N TRP A 385 11.84 -7.73 -9.08
CA TRP A 385 11.08 -8.65 -8.23
C TRP A 385 9.67 -8.96 -8.74
N VAL A 386 9.06 -8.07 -9.54
CA VAL A 386 7.77 -8.33 -10.20
C VAL A 386 7.92 -8.98 -11.58
N SER A 387 9.15 -9.11 -12.09
CA SER A 387 9.47 -9.74 -13.37
C SER A 387 9.81 -11.23 -13.21
N PRO A 388 9.75 -12.03 -14.28
CA PRO A 388 10.32 -13.38 -14.28
C PRO A 388 11.81 -13.36 -13.90
N PRO A 389 12.29 -14.34 -13.11
CA PRO A 389 11.55 -15.51 -12.60
C PRO A 389 10.80 -15.26 -11.28
N TYR A 390 10.95 -14.08 -10.65
CA TYR A 390 10.44 -13.80 -9.31
C TYR A 390 8.93 -13.65 -9.24
N ASN A 391 8.33 -12.96 -10.21
CA ASN A 391 6.88 -12.86 -10.42
C ASN A 391 6.08 -12.46 -9.16
N ALA A 392 6.62 -11.61 -8.28
CA ALA A 392 5.83 -11.03 -7.20
C ALA A 392 4.65 -10.23 -7.79
N ASP A 393 3.50 -10.28 -7.11
CA ASP A 393 2.26 -9.67 -7.56
C ASP A 393 2.07 -8.24 -7.06
N GLY A 394 3.06 -7.66 -6.37
CA GLY A 394 3.00 -6.28 -5.96
C GLY A 394 4.00 -5.87 -4.90
N TRP A 395 3.93 -4.59 -4.58
CA TRP A 395 4.73 -3.93 -3.56
C TRP A 395 3.83 -3.24 -2.55
N ARG A 396 4.12 -3.45 -1.26
CA ARG A 396 3.82 -2.51 -0.18
C ARG A 396 5.01 -1.55 -0.06
N LEU A 397 4.76 -0.24 -0.02
CA LEU A 397 5.82 0.78 -0.04
C LEU A 397 5.97 1.42 1.34
N ASP A 398 7.13 1.25 1.97
CA ASP A 398 7.46 1.79 3.28
C ASP A 398 7.75 3.29 3.24
N VAL A 399 7.15 4.06 4.17
CA VAL A 399 7.36 5.52 4.32
C VAL A 399 7.33 6.25 2.96
N ALA A 400 6.40 5.87 2.09
CA ALA A 400 6.40 6.30 0.69
C ALA A 400 6.21 7.83 0.54
N ALA A 401 5.50 8.44 1.49
CA ALA A 401 5.20 9.87 1.50
C ALA A 401 6.42 10.78 1.77
N ASP A 402 7.53 10.25 2.28
CA ASP A 402 8.72 11.04 2.66
C ASP A 402 9.96 10.77 1.78
N LEU A 403 9.80 10.08 0.66
CA LEU A 403 10.91 9.79 -0.26
C LEU A 403 11.46 11.07 -0.91
N GLY A 404 12.78 11.24 -0.87
CA GLY A 404 13.48 12.43 -1.39
C GLY A 404 13.49 13.62 -0.41
N TYR A 405 13.84 14.81 -0.90
CA TYR A 405 13.82 16.04 -0.08
C TYR A 405 12.63 16.95 -0.38
N THR A 406 12.01 16.82 -1.55
CA THR A 406 10.87 17.67 -1.98
C THR A 406 9.66 16.84 -2.38
N LYS A 407 8.45 17.40 -2.15
CA LYS A 407 7.19 16.74 -2.50
C LYS A 407 7.06 16.53 -4.01
N GLU A 408 7.51 17.50 -4.82
CA GLU A 408 7.46 17.44 -6.28
C GLU A 408 8.33 16.30 -6.82
N PHE A 409 9.53 16.14 -6.27
CA PHE A 409 10.42 15.04 -6.62
C PHE A 409 9.82 13.70 -6.20
N ASN A 410 9.26 13.62 -4.98
CA ASN A 410 8.62 12.41 -4.48
C ASN A 410 7.51 11.93 -5.44
N HIS A 411 6.60 12.82 -5.84
CA HIS A 411 5.58 12.52 -6.84
C HIS A 411 6.16 12.08 -8.18
N GLN A 412 7.29 12.66 -8.63
CA GLN A 412 7.93 12.25 -9.87
C GLN A 412 8.53 10.84 -9.77
N PHE A 413 9.20 10.54 -8.66
CA PHE A 413 9.75 9.21 -8.40
C PHE A 413 8.65 8.15 -8.46
N TRP A 414 7.51 8.37 -7.78
CA TRP A 414 6.43 7.38 -7.79
C TRP A 414 5.72 7.24 -9.14
N ARG A 415 5.72 8.27 -9.99
CA ARG A 415 5.28 8.14 -11.39
C ARG A 415 6.18 7.21 -12.18
N ASP A 416 7.50 7.41 -12.07
CA ASP A 416 8.47 6.59 -12.77
C ASP A 416 8.52 5.16 -12.19
N PHE A 417 8.33 5.02 -10.88
CA PHE A 417 8.17 3.74 -10.19
C PHE A 417 6.96 2.97 -10.74
N ARG A 418 5.79 3.62 -10.84
CA ARG A 418 4.61 3.01 -11.44
C ARG A 418 4.91 2.56 -12.87
N HIS A 419 5.57 3.39 -13.67
CA HIS A 419 5.92 3.04 -15.04
C HIS A 419 6.84 1.81 -15.11
N ALA A 420 7.86 1.73 -14.24
CA ALA A 420 8.78 0.59 -14.17
C ALA A 420 8.06 -0.70 -13.74
N VAL A 421 7.26 -0.65 -12.67
CA VAL A 421 6.55 -1.81 -12.11
C VAL A 421 5.44 -2.28 -13.06
N LYS A 422 4.54 -1.39 -13.48
CA LYS A 422 3.44 -1.74 -14.39
C LYS A 422 3.93 -2.10 -15.80
N GLY A 423 5.09 -1.57 -16.21
CA GLY A 423 5.75 -1.96 -17.46
C GLY A 423 6.31 -3.38 -17.43
N ALA A 424 6.72 -3.88 -16.26
CA ALA A 424 7.14 -5.27 -16.08
C ALA A 424 5.96 -6.21 -15.84
N ASN A 425 5.01 -5.81 -14.98
CA ASN A 425 3.81 -6.58 -14.68
C ASN A 425 2.62 -5.62 -14.50
N PRO A 426 1.72 -5.51 -15.50
CA PRO A 426 0.54 -4.62 -15.42
C PRO A 426 -0.40 -4.95 -14.25
N GLU A 427 -0.41 -6.21 -13.80
CA GLU A 427 -1.23 -6.69 -12.70
C GLU A 427 -0.56 -6.55 -11.33
N ALA A 428 0.69 -6.07 -11.25
CA ALA A 428 1.37 -5.87 -9.97
C ALA A 428 0.73 -4.73 -9.18
N LEU A 429 0.26 -5.00 -7.96
CA LEU A 429 -0.36 -4.00 -7.09
C LEU A 429 0.70 -3.06 -6.50
N ILE A 430 0.42 -1.75 -6.48
CA ILE A 430 1.24 -0.75 -5.79
C ILE A 430 0.44 -0.19 -4.60
N LEU A 431 0.74 -0.69 -3.41
CA LEU A 431 0.12 -0.34 -2.13
C LEU A 431 1.08 0.51 -1.31
N ALA A 432 0.73 1.74 -0.94
CA ALA A 432 1.63 2.57 -0.12
C ALA A 432 1.24 2.57 1.35
N GLU A 433 2.23 2.59 2.24
CA GLU A 433 2.02 3.04 3.61
C GLU A 433 1.78 4.55 3.60
N HIS A 434 0.59 4.96 4.03
CA HIS A 434 0.25 6.37 4.14
C HIS A 434 -0.69 6.60 5.33
N TYR A 435 -0.45 7.69 6.04
CA TYR A 435 -1.30 8.16 7.12
C TYR A 435 -2.01 9.43 6.63
N GLY A 436 -3.34 9.45 6.71
CA GLY A 436 -4.18 10.57 6.26
C GLY A 436 -4.62 10.47 4.79
N ASP A 437 -4.95 11.62 4.19
CA ASP A 437 -5.57 11.72 2.86
C ASP A 437 -4.59 11.36 1.73
N PRO A 438 -4.86 10.29 0.94
CA PRO A 438 -3.99 9.86 -0.16
C PRO A 438 -4.34 10.54 -1.50
N SER A 439 -5.27 11.50 -1.52
CA SER A 439 -5.82 12.08 -2.75
C SER A 439 -4.74 12.57 -3.72
N ASP A 440 -3.69 13.22 -3.25
CA ASP A 440 -2.61 13.74 -4.11
C ASP A 440 -1.85 12.64 -4.87
N TRP A 441 -1.83 11.42 -4.34
CA TRP A 441 -1.13 10.26 -4.89
C TRP A 441 -2.00 9.45 -5.85
N ILE A 442 -3.31 9.44 -5.64
CA ILE A 442 -4.25 8.57 -6.38
C ILE A 442 -5.03 9.35 -7.45
N LYS A 443 -5.29 10.66 -7.24
CA LYS A 443 -6.23 11.44 -8.08
C LYS A 443 -5.88 11.48 -9.57
N ASN A 444 -4.63 11.28 -9.95
CA ASN A 444 -4.20 11.26 -11.35
C ASN A 444 -4.08 9.84 -11.91
N GLY A 445 -4.14 8.81 -11.07
CA GLY A 445 -3.98 7.40 -11.46
C GLY A 445 -2.59 7.03 -11.98
N ASP A 446 -1.60 7.86 -11.71
CA ASP A 446 -0.25 7.79 -12.28
C ASP A 446 0.83 7.36 -11.28
N GLN A 447 0.48 7.10 -10.01
CA GLN A 447 1.41 6.70 -8.96
C GLN A 447 0.94 5.41 -8.25
N TRP A 448 0.32 5.50 -7.08
CA TRP A 448 -0.11 4.34 -6.29
C TRP A 448 -1.47 3.81 -6.75
N ASP A 449 -1.71 2.50 -6.56
CA ASP A 449 -3.04 1.92 -6.79
C ASP A 449 -3.94 2.13 -5.57
N THR A 450 -3.38 2.00 -4.36
CA THR A 450 -4.11 2.12 -3.09
C THR A 450 -3.14 2.36 -1.93
N VAL A 451 -3.67 2.48 -0.70
CA VAL A 451 -2.90 2.73 0.53
C VAL A 451 -3.31 1.79 1.67
N MET A 452 -2.43 1.62 2.65
CA MET A 452 -2.78 1.05 3.94
C MET A 452 -3.75 2.00 4.64
N ASN A 453 -5.03 1.64 4.70
CA ASN A 453 -6.10 2.55 5.11
C ASN A 453 -6.19 2.71 6.64
N TYR A 454 -5.18 3.35 7.23
CA TYR A 454 -5.16 3.60 8.67
C TYR A 454 -6.25 4.60 9.09
N ASP A 455 -6.38 5.71 8.37
CA ASP A 455 -7.18 6.87 8.76
C ASP A 455 -8.69 6.62 8.61
N ALA A 456 -9.13 6.06 7.48
CA ALA A 456 -10.56 5.88 7.18
C ALA A 456 -11.11 4.48 7.50
N PHE A 457 -10.28 3.57 8.00
CA PHE A 457 -10.72 2.23 8.40
C PHE A 457 -10.19 1.84 9.78
N MET A 458 -8.88 1.68 9.93
CA MET A 458 -8.32 1.09 11.15
C MET A 458 -8.59 1.96 12.40
N GLU A 459 -8.38 3.27 12.31
CA GLU A 459 -8.63 4.23 13.39
C GLU A 459 -10.11 4.22 13.84
N PRO A 460 -11.10 4.55 12.98
CA PRO A 460 -12.51 4.51 13.38
C PRO A 460 -12.96 3.18 13.96
N ILE A 461 -12.53 2.06 13.37
CA ILE A 461 -12.90 0.72 13.83
C ILE A 461 -12.32 0.45 15.22
N THR A 462 -11.05 0.80 15.45
CA THR A 462 -10.39 0.56 16.75
C THR A 462 -11.07 1.37 17.84
N TRP A 463 -11.32 2.66 17.61
CA TRP A 463 -12.05 3.49 18.57
C TRP A 463 -13.48 3.00 18.80
N PHE A 464 -14.21 2.64 17.75
CA PHE A 464 -15.59 2.17 17.88
C PHE A 464 -15.69 0.84 18.65
N LEU A 465 -14.79 -0.12 18.41
CA LEU A 465 -14.86 -1.45 19.02
C LEU A 465 -14.18 -1.54 20.39
N THR A 466 -13.14 -0.74 20.62
CA THR A 466 -12.29 -0.87 21.82
C THR A 466 -12.25 0.38 22.68
N GLY A 467 -12.60 1.55 22.12
CA GLY A 467 -12.41 2.84 22.77
C GLY A 467 -10.95 3.21 22.97
N MET A 468 -9.99 2.51 22.35
CA MET A 468 -8.56 2.80 22.46
C MET A 468 -7.98 3.29 21.14
N GLU A 469 -6.92 4.10 21.26
CA GLU A 469 -6.06 4.42 20.12
C GLU A 469 -5.22 3.20 19.74
N LYS A 470 -4.84 3.10 18.46
CA LYS A 470 -4.00 1.99 17.99
C LYS A 470 -2.56 1.99 18.50
N HIS A 471 -1.98 3.19 18.70
CA HIS A 471 -0.54 3.40 18.88
C HIS A 471 -0.20 3.92 20.28
N SER A 472 -1.18 3.98 21.16
CA SER A 472 -0.99 4.46 22.53
C SER A 472 -1.93 3.73 23.49
N ASP A 473 -1.71 3.99 24.78
CA ASP A 473 -2.61 3.53 25.85
C ASP A 473 -3.78 4.51 26.08
N GLU A 474 -4.04 5.45 25.16
CA GLU A 474 -5.16 6.39 25.28
C GLU A 474 -6.50 5.65 25.16
N PHE A 475 -7.38 5.90 26.14
CA PHE A 475 -8.73 5.37 26.17
C PHE A 475 -9.78 6.49 26.19
N ARG A 476 -10.75 6.38 25.28
CA ARG A 476 -11.89 7.27 25.08
C ARG A 476 -13.19 6.47 25.12
N GLY A 477 -13.72 6.30 26.33
CA GLY A 477 -14.98 5.58 26.56
C GLY A 477 -16.21 6.21 25.86
N ASP A 478 -16.13 7.47 25.45
CA ASP A 478 -17.17 8.16 24.67
C ASP A 478 -17.23 7.74 23.19
N LEU A 479 -16.17 7.09 22.70
CA LEU A 479 -16.09 6.58 21.32
C LEU A 479 -16.51 5.11 21.21
N LEU A 480 -16.44 4.36 22.31
CA LEU A 480 -16.83 2.95 22.35
C LEU A 480 -18.31 2.75 22.01
N GLY A 481 -18.59 2.04 20.91
CA GLY A 481 -19.95 1.79 20.41
C GLY A 481 -20.65 3.03 19.84
N ASN A 482 -19.97 4.16 19.70
CA ASN A 482 -20.57 5.42 19.26
C ASN A 482 -20.40 5.65 17.75
N HIS A 483 -21.32 5.08 16.96
CA HIS A 483 -21.32 5.22 15.49
C HIS A 483 -21.53 6.66 15.00
N ARG A 484 -21.92 7.61 15.85
CA ARG A 484 -22.12 9.02 15.46
C ARG A 484 -20.84 9.84 15.50
N ALA A 485 -19.78 9.30 16.10
CA ALA A 485 -18.50 9.98 16.23
C ALA A 485 -17.60 9.84 14.99
N PHE A 486 -17.99 8.99 14.03
CA PHE A 486 -17.18 8.61 12.86
C PHE A 486 -17.93 8.88 11.55
#